data_AF-A0A7X9NR63-F1
#
_entry.id   AF-A0A7X9NR63-F1
#
_cell.length_a   1.000
_cell.length_b   1.000
_cell.length_c   1.000
_cell.angle_alpha   90.00
_cell.angle_beta   90.00
_cell.angle_gamma   90.00
#
_symmetry.space_group_name_H-M   'P 1'
#
loop_
_entity.id
_entity.type
_entity.pdbx_description
1 polymer ?
#
loop_
_entity_poly.entity_id
_entity_poly.type
_entity_poly.pdbx_seq_one_letter_code
_entity_poly.pdbx_strand_id
1 'polypeptide(L)'
;MVQDNKKGKKSRRSKSGKNSRTPGDAAEALEILRRFVVRARRVEAHSMVRDRSVDRYAKPAMRIEFQNESPGRIREVLPDQEIFESLAARVRPCFLGQEPIYLNKVFDSIYLLLDGRRLPEKDSELLDACRNDFRNLLNKEGGHYFARVFDEAGNPKSVVLSDLSIGDGWLYGDLVHADPKGEKAEAMKLPYRERFFAAISLFSMLAVIIVRLLGIVTDLNKRFGFGIDAKAWEEQVILTDQDDEIVSQKMVLLPYDTKLDEGVDPSTLPGAVDATSLTEFRRAIQPECAADAFFLHEKETIGEFHAIYSWKNGILTVLVADALLLEFDTTKKHGAEVYVNSSFTPNAEAVKRLLPTVRKSDLVRIVTPYRDGKNLYAIYPLAMAADDMKPDRG
;
A
#
# COMPACT_ATOMS: atom_id res chain seq x y z
N MET A 1 -24.72 -55.75 44.57
CA MET A 1 -23.96 -54.56 45.05
C MET A 1 -22.69 -54.49 44.22
N VAL A 2 -22.67 -53.80 43.08
CA VAL A 2 -22.69 -52.33 42.86
C VAL A 2 -21.42 -51.66 43.38
N GLN A 3 -20.51 -51.35 42.45
CA GLN A 3 -19.94 -50.03 42.07
C GLN A 3 -18.81 -50.36 41.07
N ASP A 4 -18.85 -50.07 39.76
CA ASP A 4 -19.22 -48.88 38.99
C ASP A 4 -18.48 -47.61 39.43
N ASN A 5 -17.37 -47.26 38.75
CA ASN A 5 -17.38 -46.00 38.01
C ASN A 5 -16.30 -45.85 36.93
N LYS A 6 -16.81 -45.46 35.77
CA LYS A 6 -16.19 -45.15 34.48
C LYS A 6 -15.10 -44.06 34.58
N LYS A 7 -13.93 -44.29 33.97
CA LYS A 7 -13.12 -43.21 33.38
C LYS A 7 -13.19 -43.32 31.86
N GLY A 8 -13.93 -42.37 31.29
CA GLY A 8 -14.23 -42.28 29.87
C GLY A 8 -12.98 -42.15 29.00
N LYS A 9 -12.89 -43.04 28.01
CA LYS A 9 -12.11 -42.85 26.78
C LYS A 9 -12.64 -41.60 26.08
N LYS A 10 -11.98 -40.45 26.26
CA LYS A 10 -12.17 -39.28 25.38
C LYS A 10 -11.61 -39.66 24.01
N SER A 11 -12.51 -40.03 23.11
CA SER A 11 -12.27 -40.07 21.67
C SER A 11 -11.67 -38.72 21.24
N ARG A 12 -10.40 -38.74 20.81
CA ARG A 12 -9.76 -37.63 20.13
C ARG A 12 -10.42 -37.49 18.75
N ARG A 13 -11.52 -36.74 18.68
CA ARG A 13 -12.01 -36.17 17.43
C ARG A 13 -10.90 -35.31 16.83
N SER A 14 -10.53 -35.61 15.60
CA SER A 14 -9.57 -34.86 14.79
C SER A 14 -9.95 -33.38 14.75
N LYS A 15 -8.95 -32.51 14.92
CA LYS A 15 -9.07 -31.05 14.95
C LYS A 15 -9.22 -30.39 13.56
N SER A 16 -9.50 -31.15 12.48
CA SER A 16 -9.51 -30.59 11.11
C SER A 16 -10.87 -30.06 10.62
N GLY A 17 -11.95 -30.11 11.41
CA GLY A 17 -13.31 -29.84 10.90
C GLY A 17 -14.00 -28.54 11.35
N LYS A 18 -13.36 -27.64 12.11
CA LYS A 18 -14.13 -26.60 12.87
C LYS A 18 -14.24 -25.20 12.24
N ASN A 19 -13.57 -24.91 11.11
CA ASN A 19 -13.45 -23.52 10.61
C ASN A 19 -14.11 -23.22 9.24
N SER A 20 -14.99 -24.09 8.74
CA SER A 20 -15.82 -23.83 7.55
C SER A 20 -17.28 -23.65 7.96
N ARG A 21 -17.58 -22.65 8.76
CA ARG A 21 -18.98 -22.34 9.08
C ARG A 21 -19.61 -21.68 7.85
N THR A 22 -20.70 -22.28 7.35
CA THR A 22 -21.61 -21.68 6.38
C THR A 22 -22.17 -20.37 6.93
N PRO A 23 -22.57 -19.39 6.09
CA PRO A 23 -23.27 -18.21 6.58
C PRO A 23 -24.50 -18.63 7.41
N GLY A 24 -24.70 -17.96 8.55
CA GLY A 24 -25.80 -18.23 9.47
C GLY A 24 -27.13 -17.62 9.02
N ASP A 25 -27.08 -16.51 8.28
CA ASP A 25 -28.24 -15.80 7.75
C ASP A 25 -27.92 -15.03 6.46
N ALA A 26 -28.94 -14.37 5.89
CA ALA A 26 -28.81 -13.59 4.66
C ALA A 26 -27.92 -12.34 4.82
N ALA A 27 -27.88 -11.73 6.01
CA ALA A 27 -27.05 -10.54 6.24
C ALA A 27 -25.56 -10.91 6.26
N GLU A 28 -25.20 -12.01 6.92
CA GLU A 28 -23.84 -12.56 6.89
C GLU A 28 -23.45 -12.97 5.45
N ALA A 29 -24.35 -13.64 4.72
CA ALA A 29 -24.11 -14.00 3.33
C ALA A 29 -23.84 -12.77 2.44
N LEU A 30 -24.60 -11.69 2.61
CA LEU A 30 -24.40 -10.44 1.87
C LEU A 30 -23.06 -9.79 2.18
N GLU A 31 -22.67 -9.74 3.46
CA GLU A 31 -21.37 -9.19 3.85
C GLU A 31 -20.20 -10.03 3.30
N ILE A 32 -20.34 -11.36 3.27
CA ILE A 32 -19.36 -12.25 2.62
C ILE A 32 -19.25 -11.93 1.14
N LEU A 33 -20.37 -11.82 0.41
CA LEU A 33 -20.36 -11.51 -1.01
C LEU A 33 -19.82 -10.10 -1.31
N ARG A 34 -20.16 -9.10 -0.49
CA ARG A 34 -19.60 -7.74 -0.59
C ARG A 34 -18.08 -7.77 -0.49
N ARG A 35 -17.52 -8.40 0.54
CA ARG A 35 -16.06 -8.53 0.72
C ARG A 35 -15.41 -9.32 -0.41
N PHE A 36 -16.08 -10.37 -0.87
CA PHE A 36 -15.61 -11.17 -2.00
C PHE A 36 -15.53 -10.32 -3.27
N VAL A 37 -16.55 -9.51 -3.59
CA VAL A 37 -16.55 -8.64 -4.77
C VAL A 37 -15.34 -7.69 -4.76
N VAL A 38 -15.10 -6.98 -3.65
CA VAL A 38 -13.95 -6.08 -3.52
C VAL A 38 -12.63 -6.84 -3.69
N ARG A 39 -12.48 -8.02 -3.06
CA ARG A 39 -11.24 -8.79 -3.17
C ARG A 39 -11.04 -9.39 -4.57
N ALA A 40 -12.10 -9.89 -5.19
CA ALA A 40 -12.02 -10.50 -6.51
C ALA A 40 -11.72 -9.45 -7.59
N ARG A 41 -12.22 -8.21 -7.45
CA ARG A 41 -11.81 -7.07 -8.30
C ARG A 41 -10.31 -6.76 -8.18
N ARG A 42 -9.72 -6.89 -6.98
CA ARG A 42 -8.24 -6.78 -6.82
C ARG A 42 -7.50 -7.90 -7.56
N VAL A 43 -8.05 -9.12 -7.60
CA VAL A 43 -7.48 -10.24 -8.37
C VAL A 43 -7.63 -9.98 -9.87
N GLU A 44 -8.81 -9.56 -10.32
CA GLU A 44 -9.11 -9.21 -11.71
C GLU A 44 -8.17 -8.12 -12.25
N ALA A 45 -7.85 -7.12 -11.42
CA ALA A 45 -6.96 -6.02 -11.79
C ALA A 45 -5.46 -6.42 -11.84
N HIS A 46 -5.09 -7.62 -11.43
CA HIS A 46 -3.70 -8.10 -11.49
C HIS A 46 -3.18 -8.17 -12.93
N SER A 47 -1.91 -7.81 -13.17
CA SER A 47 -1.30 -7.82 -14.51
C SER A 47 -1.46 -9.16 -15.23
N MET A 48 -1.11 -10.27 -14.57
CA MET A 48 -1.25 -11.63 -15.13
C MET A 48 -2.70 -12.04 -15.46
N VAL A 49 -3.69 -11.45 -14.79
CA VAL A 49 -5.10 -11.72 -15.06
C VAL A 49 -5.56 -10.85 -16.24
N ARG A 50 -5.18 -9.57 -16.24
CA ARG A 50 -5.48 -8.62 -17.32
C ARG A 50 -4.89 -9.05 -18.67
N ASP A 51 -3.65 -9.54 -18.68
CA ASP A 51 -2.99 -10.03 -19.90
C ASP A 51 -3.32 -11.49 -20.24
N ARG A 52 -4.14 -12.15 -19.39
CA ARG A 52 -4.57 -13.55 -19.50
C ARG A 52 -3.43 -14.58 -19.44
N SER A 53 -2.25 -14.21 -18.99
CA SER A 53 -1.14 -15.15 -18.82
C SER A 53 -1.46 -16.23 -17.78
N VAL A 54 -2.34 -15.97 -16.80
CA VAL A 54 -2.85 -16.99 -15.87
C VAL A 54 -3.45 -18.21 -16.57
N ASP A 55 -4.07 -18.07 -17.73
CA ASP A 55 -4.68 -19.19 -18.47
C ASP A 55 -3.60 -20.19 -18.94
N ARG A 56 -2.42 -19.68 -19.30
CA ARG A 56 -1.26 -20.50 -19.69
C ARG A 56 -0.67 -21.23 -18.47
N TYR A 57 -0.65 -20.57 -17.32
CA TYR A 57 -0.02 -21.09 -16.11
C TYR A 57 -0.92 -22.01 -15.30
N ALA A 58 -2.25 -21.90 -15.43
CA ALA A 58 -3.22 -22.82 -14.83
C ALA A 58 -3.16 -24.24 -15.44
N LYS A 59 -2.55 -24.38 -16.62
CA LYS A 59 -2.26 -25.67 -17.28
C LYS A 59 -0.80 -25.67 -17.74
N PRO A 60 0.16 -25.75 -16.80
CA PRO A 60 1.56 -25.55 -17.13
C PRO A 60 2.02 -26.63 -18.11
N ALA A 61 2.59 -26.19 -19.24
CA ALA A 61 3.19 -27.08 -20.21
C ALA A 61 4.66 -27.32 -19.84
N MET A 62 5.02 -28.59 -19.67
CA MET A 62 6.41 -29.02 -19.50
C MET A 62 6.99 -29.35 -20.88
N ARG A 63 8.12 -28.73 -21.27
CA ARG A 63 8.85 -29.13 -22.47
C ARG A 63 9.91 -30.15 -22.07
N ILE A 64 9.83 -31.35 -22.64
CA ILE A 64 10.83 -32.40 -22.45
C ILE A 64 11.66 -32.47 -23.73
N GLU A 65 12.92 -32.04 -23.66
CA GLU A 65 13.88 -32.12 -24.75
C GLU A 65 14.71 -33.40 -24.60
N PHE A 66 14.44 -34.41 -25.43
CA PHE A 66 15.29 -35.60 -25.50
C PHE A 66 16.52 -35.30 -26.36
N GLN A 67 17.71 -35.35 -25.77
CA GLN A 67 18.96 -35.42 -26.53
C GLN A 67 19.43 -36.87 -26.54
N ASN A 68 19.73 -37.40 -27.72
CA ASN A 68 20.13 -38.79 -27.99
C ASN A 68 20.89 -39.43 -26.81
N GLU A 69 20.27 -40.47 -26.22
CA GLU A 69 20.77 -41.32 -25.13
C GLU A 69 21.03 -40.66 -23.76
N SER A 70 20.78 -39.35 -23.61
CA SER A 70 20.84 -38.64 -22.32
C SER A 70 19.45 -38.47 -21.69
N PRO A 71 19.29 -38.42 -20.36
CA PRO A 71 18.01 -38.12 -19.74
C PRO A 71 17.50 -36.77 -20.26
N GLY A 72 16.25 -36.74 -20.74
CA GLY A 72 15.67 -35.57 -21.38
C GLY A 72 15.72 -34.34 -20.46
N ARG A 73 16.11 -33.19 -21.01
CA ARG A 73 16.08 -31.93 -20.26
C ARG A 73 14.64 -31.45 -20.14
N ILE A 74 14.17 -31.34 -18.91
CA ILE A 74 12.87 -30.75 -18.60
C ILE A 74 13.04 -29.23 -18.52
N ARG A 75 12.36 -28.49 -19.40
CA ARG A 75 12.29 -27.03 -19.36
C ARG A 75 10.87 -26.59 -19.03
N GLU A 76 10.71 -26.03 -17.85
CA GLU A 76 9.46 -25.44 -17.39
C GLU A 76 9.37 -23.97 -17.83
N VAL A 77 8.19 -23.55 -18.25
CA VAL A 77 7.90 -22.13 -18.51
C VAL A 77 7.39 -21.52 -17.21
N LEU A 78 8.19 -20.64 -16.62
CA LEU A 78 7.88 -19.96 -15.37
C LEU A 78 7.46 -18.50 -15.63
N PRO A 79 6.54 -17.93 -14.83
CA PRO A 79 6.30 -16.49 -14.81
C PRO A 79 7.45 -15.76 -14.12
N ASP A 80 7.44 -14.44 -14.21
CA ASP A 80 8.22 -13.60 -13.31
C ASP A 80 7.80 -13.88 -11.85
N GLN A 81 8.79 -14.02 -10.97
CA GLN A 81 8.56 -14.45 -9.60
C GLN A 81 7.84 -13.38 -8.77
N GLU A 82 8.30 -12.13 -8.81
CA GLU A 82 7.69 -11.05 -8.02
C GLU A 82 6.25 -10.81 -8.45
N ILE A 83 6.00 -10.81 -9.76
CA ILE A 83 4.65 -10.70 -10.31
C ILE A 83 3.77 -11.87 -9.83
N PHE A 84 4.29 -13.10 -9.84
CA PHE A 84 3.52 -14.27 -9.42
C PHE A 84 3.26 -14.31 -7.90
N GLU A 85 4.24 -13.95 -7.07
CA GLU A 85 4.07 -13.80 -5.62
C GLU A 85 2.98 -12.78 -5.30
N SER A 86 2.95 -11.68 -6.06
CA SER A 86 1.89 -10.67 -6.01
C SER A 86 0.50 -11.25 -6.31
N LEU A 87 0.38 -12.17 -7.28
CA LEU A 87 -0.86 -12.88 -7.58
C LEU A 87 -1.25 -13.81 -6.43
N ALA A 88 -0.32 -14.64 -5.96
CA ALA A 88 -0.52 -15.60 -4.88
C ALA A 88 -1.03 -14.90 -3.59
N ALA A 89 -0.41 -13.77 -3.24
CA ALA A 89 -0.84 -12.93 -2.13
C ALA A 89 -2.28 -12.41 -2.32
N ARG A 90 -2.65 -11.99 -3.54
CA ARG A 90 -4.00 -11.50 -3.85
C ARG A 90 -5.06 -12.60 -3.74
N VAL A 91 -4.78 -13.82 -4.20
CA VAL A 91 -5.77 -14.93 -4.18
C VAL A 91 -5.87 -15.66 -2.84
N ARG A 92 -4.82 -15.62 -2.01
CA ARG A 92 -4.73 -16.37 -0.74
C ARG A 92 -5.96 -16.24 0.19
N PRO A 93 -6.56 -15.05 0.39
CA PRO A 93 -7.73 -14.94 1.28
C PRO A 93 -8.94 -15.76 0.83
N CYS A 94 -9.07 -16.03 -0.47
CA CYS A 94 -10.15 -16.86 -1.01
C CYS A 94 -9.90 -18.37 -0.79
N PHE A 95 -8.66 -18.76 -0.49
CA PHE A 95 -8.24 -20.16 -0.30
C PHE A 95 -8.15 -20.59 1.17
N LEU A 96 -7.82 -19.66 2.08
CA LEU A 96 -7.62 -19.97 3.48
C LEU A 96 -8.96 -20.10 4.23
N GLY A 97 -9.27 -21.30 4.75
CA GLY A 97 -10.56 -21.60 5.37
C GLY A 97 -11.00 -20.68 6.53
N GLN A 98 -10.03 -20.09 7.24
CA GLN A 98 -10.31 -19.16 8.36
C GLN A 98 -10.78 -17.79 7.88
N GLU A 99 -10.48 -17.42 6.64
CA GLU A 99 -10.82 -16.11 6.10
C GLU A 99 -12.34 -15.98 5.89
N PRO A 100 -12.91 -14.77 6.05
CA PRO A 100 -14.33 -14.52 5.82
C PRO A 100 -14.77 -14.86 4.39
N ILE A 101 -13.88 -14.67 3.42
CA ILE A 101 -14.14 -14.83 1.98
C ILE A 101 -13.57 -16.13 1.40
N TYR A 102 -13.31 -17.13 2.25
CA TYR A 102 -13.00 -18.48 1.80
C TYR A 102 -14.05 -18.96 0.79
N LEU A 103 -13.64 -19.45 -0.39
CA LEU A 103 -14.58 -19.64 -1.50
C LEU A 103 -15.75 -20.59 -1.18
N ASN A 104 -15.58 -21.59 -0.31
CA ASN A 104 -16.74 -22.40 0.12
C ASN A 104 -17.81 -21.55 0.81
N LYS A 105 -17.43 -20.57 1.65
CA LYS A 105 -18.38 -19.62 2.26
C LYS A 105 -19.04 -18.73 1.21
N VAL A 106 -18.30 -18.35 0.17
CA VAL A 106 -18.85 -17.57 -0.96
C VAL A 106 -19.89 -18.38 -1.72
N PHE A 107 -19.58 -19.63 -2.09
CA PHE A 107 -20.54 -20.54 -2.74
C PHE A 107 -21.78 -20.75 -1.86
N ASP A 108 -21.59 -21.03 -0.57
CA ASP A 108 -22.70 -21.26 0.35
C ASP A 108 -23.57 -19.98 0.53
N SER A 109 -22.96 -18.79 0.46
CA SER A 109 -23.67 -17.50 0.48
C SER A 109 -24.52 -17.29 -0.77
N ILE A 110 -24.03 -17.69 -1.96
CA ILE A 110 -24.80 -17.65 -3.20
C ILE A 110 -26.02 -18.55 -3.09
N TYR A 111 -25.85 -19.81 -2.66
CA TYR A 111 -26.97 -20.75 -2.53
C TYR A 111 -27.99 -20.28 -1.48
N LEU A 112 -27.53 -19.73 -0.35
CA LEU A 112 -28.42 -19.19 0.68
C LEU A 112 -29.24 -18.01 0.14
N LEU A 113 -28.62 -17.08 -0.57
CA LEU A 113 -29.32 -15.92 -1.13
C LEU A 113 -30.20 -16.27 -2.34
N LEU A 114 -29.93 -17.37 -3.04
CA LEU A 114 -30.86 -17.88 -4.03
C LEU A 114 -32.17 -18.34 -3.39
N ASP A 115 -32.17 -18.79 -2.13
CA ASP A 115 -33.36 -19.17 -1.35
C ASP A 115 -34.29 -20.13 -2.12
N GLY A 116 -33.70 -21.18 -2.71
CA GLY A 116 -34.44 -22.17 -3.49
C GLY A 116 -34.91 -21.71 -4.88
N ARG A 117 -34.62 -20.46 -5.27
CA ARG A 117 -34.88 -19.98 -6.65
C ARG A 117 -34.09 -20.83 -7.64
N ARG A 118 -34.81 -21.35 -8.64
CA ARG A 118 -34.23 -22.21 -9.67
C ARG A 118 -33.43 -21.38 -10.66
N LEU A 119 -32.14 -21.64 -10.74
CA LEU A 119 -31.30 -21.12 -11.80
C LEU A 119 -31.64 -21.80 -13.14
N PRO A 120 -31.51 -21.11 -14.28
CA PRO A 120 -31.39 -21.77 -15.57
C PRO A 120 -30.32 -22.87 -15.53
N GLU A 121 -30.55 -23.98 -16.22
CA GLU A 121 -29.67 -25.17 -16.19
C GLU A 121 -28.20 -24.81 -16.46
N LYS A 122 -27.96 -24.02 -17.51
CA LYS A 122 -26.64 -23.50 -17.87
C LYS A 122 -25.95 -22.72 -16.74
N ASP A 123 -26.70 -21.94 -15.96
CA ASP A 123 -26.14 -21.14 -14.87
C ASP A 123 -25.81 -22.01 -13.65
N SER A 124 -26.67 -23.00 -13.38
CA SER A 124 -26.39 -24.02 -12.36
C SER A 124 -25.12 -24.80 -12.71
N GLU A 125 -25.00 -25.26 -13.96
CA GLU A 125 -23.81 -25.96 -14.45
C GLU A 125 -22.55 -25.12 -14.31
N LEU A 126 -22.61 -23.83 -14.63
CA LEU A 126 -21.47 -22.92 -14.48
C LEU A 126 -21.05 -22.73 -13.01
N LEU A 127 -22.02 -22.56 -12.11
CA LEU A 127 -21.75 -22.42 -10.68
C LEU A 127 -21.18 -23.72 -10.09
N ASP A 128 -21.76 -24.86 -10.45
CA ASP A 128 -21.33 -26.18 -9.98
C ASP A 128 -19.95 -26.54 -10.54
N ALA A 129 -19.67 -26.25 -11.81
CA ALA A 129 -18.34 -26.42 -12.41
C ALA A 129 -17.30 -25.57 -11.67
N CYS A 130 -17.60 -24.30 -11.38
CA CYS A 130 -16.71 -23.41 -10.62
C CYS A 130 -16.43 -23.94 -9.21
N ARG A 131 -17.45 -24.47 -8.52
CA ARG A 131 -17.31 -25.09 -7.20
C ARG A 131 -16.49 -26.38 -7.24
N ASN A 132 -16.68 -27.20 -8.27
CA ASN A 132 -15.94 -28.45 -8.46
C ASN A 132 -14.47 -28.18 -8.79
N ASP A 133 -14.18 -27.21 -9.66
CA ASP A 133 -12.81 -26.76 -9.94
C ASP A 133 -12.10 -26.36 -8.63
N PHE A 134 -12.78 -25.59 -7.76
CA PHE A 134 -12.23 -25.22 -6.46
C PHE A 134 -12.01 -26.42 -5.53
N ARG A 135 -12.96 -27.35 -5.45
CA ARG A 135 -12.82 -28.57 -4.65
C ARG A 135 -11.65 -29.43 -5.10
N ASN A 136 -11.40 -29.51 -6.41
CA ASN A 136 -10.26 -30.24 -6.95
C ASN A 136 -8.93 -29.64 -6.47
N LEU A 137 -8.81 -28.31 -6.38
CA LEU A 137 -7.60 -27.66 -5.82
C LEU A 137 -7.39 -27.92 -4.31
N LEU A 138 -8.47 -28.21 -3.57
CA LEU A 138 -8.41 -28.59 -2.16
C LEU A 138 -8.07 -30.06 -1.96
N ASN A 139 -8.33 -30.92 -2.96
CA ASN A 139 -8.09 -32.35 -2.87
C ASN A 139 -6.61 -32.67 -3.03
N LYS A 140 -5.86 -32.63 -1.92
CA LYS A 140 -4.43 -32.93 -1.89
C LYS A 140 -4.07 -34.36 -2.32
N GLU A 141 -5.04 -35.27 -2.41
CA GLU A 141 -4.83 -36.63 -2.93
C GLU A 141 -5.00 -36.72 -4.45
N GLY A 142 -5.63 -35.72 -5.08
CA GLY A 142 -6.00 -35.72 -6.51
C GLY A 142 -5.08 -34.88 -7.42
N GLY A 143 -3.84 -34.62 -6.98
CA GLY A 143 -2.89 -33.79 -7.72
C GLY A 143 -2.57 -34.30 -9.13
N HIS A 144 -2.05 -33.43 -9.98
CA HIS A 144 -1.69 -33.78 -11.36
C HIS A 144 -0.45 -34.67 -11.44
N TYR A 145 0.46 -34.50 -10.47
CA TYR A 145 1.64 -35.34 -10.32
C TYR A 145 2.02 -35.46 -8.83
N PHE A 146 2.91 -36.40 -8.55
CA PHE A 146 3.43 -36.66 -7.22
C PHE A 146 4.96 -36.69 -7.25
N ALA A 147 5.58 -36.11 -6.23
CA ALA A 147 7.04 -36.08 -6.09
C ALA A 147 7.49 -36.66 -4.75
N ARG A 148 8.71 -37.20 -4.77
CA ARG A 148 9.46 -37.69 -3.61
C ARG A 148 10.95 -37.49 -3.86
N VAL A 149 11.65 -37.07 -2.82
CA VAL A 149 13.12 -37.01 -2.77
C VAL A 149 13.70 -38.34 -2.29
N PHE A 150 14.75 -38.81 -2.97
CA PHE A 150 15.58 -39.95 -2.59
C PHE A 150 17.01 -39.50 -2.26
N ASP A 151 17.76 -40.30 -1.50
CA ASP A 151 19.20 -40.11 -1.33
C ASP A 151 20.02 -40.76 -2.46
N GLU A 152 21.34 -40.60 -2.42
CA GLU A 152 22.27 -41.16 -3.41
C GLU A 152 22.23 -42.69 -3.47
N ALA A 153 21.81 -43.35 -2.38
CA ALA A 153 21.64 -44.79 -2.29
C ALA A 153 20.24 -45.25 -2.74
N GLY A 154 19.36 -44.33 -3.16
CA GLY A 154 18.00 -44.62 -3.60
C GLY A 154 16.98 -44.81 -2.48
N ASN A 155 17.31 -44.45 -1.23
CA ASN A 155 16.37 -44.53 -0.11
C ASN A 155 15.48 -43.28 -0.04
N PRO A 156 14.17 -43.42 0.27
CA PRO A 156 13.28 -42.28 0.43
C PRO A 156 13.71 -41.32 1.56
N LYS A 157 13.88 -40.03 1.24
CA LYS A 157 14.16 -38.95 2.22
C LYS A 157 12.94 -38.12 2.59
N SER A 158 11.84 -38.28 1.85
CA SER A 158 10.59 -37.53 2.04
C SER A 158 9.37 -38.41 1.80
N VAL A 159 8.24 -37.95 2.35
CA VAL A 159 6.92 -38.50 2.00
C VAL A 159 6.59 -38.19 0.53
N VAL A 160 5.66 -38.96 -0.05
CA VAL A 160 5.12 -38.63 -1.37
C VAL A 160 4.18 -37.44 -1.22
N LEU A 161 4.38 -36.40 -2.01
CA LEU A 161 3.56 -35.19 -2.00
C LEU A 161 2.95 -34.97 -3.38
N SER A 162 1.69 -34.58 -3.44
CA SER A 162 1.08 -34.07 -4.68
C SER A 162 1.58 -32.66 -4.99
N ASP A 163 1.53 -32.28 -6.25
CA ASP A 163 1.75 -30.90 -6.70
C ASP A 163 0.92 -29.87 -5.91
N LEU A 164 -0.33 -30.20 -5.57
CA LEU A 164 -1.17 -29.35 -4.74
C LEU A 164 -0.62 -29.17 -3.31
N SER A 165 -0.05 -30.20 -2.69
CA SER A 165 0.61 -30.08 -1.38
C SER A 165 1.95 -29.37 -1.48
N ILE A 166 2.69 -29.58 -2.57
CA ILE A 166 3.96 -28.92 -2.83
C ILE A 166 3.76 -27.41 -3.04
N GLY A 167 2.76 -27.01 -3.83
CA GLY A 167 2.42 -25.61 -4.07
C GLY A 167 1.87 -24.89 -2.83
N ASP A 168 1.12 -25.59 -1.97
CA ASP A 168 0.73 -25.06 -0.65
C ASP A 168 1.95 -24.90 0.26
N GLY A 169 2.88 -25.86 0.20
CA GLY A 169 4.18 -25.82 0.86
C GLY A 169 5.00 -24.60 0.45
N TRP A 170 5.03 -24.25 -0.83
CA TRP A 170 5.69 -23.04 -1.32
C TRP A 170 5.10 -21.77 -0.69
N LEU A 171 3.78 -21.58 -0.79
CA LEU A 171 3.14 -20.38 -0.25
C LEU A 171 3.44 -20.22 1.23
N TYR A 172 3.32 -21.29 2.01
CA TYR A 172 3.45 -21.18 3.46
C TYR A 172 4.87 -21.29 3.99
N GLY A 173 5.74 -22.03 3.31
CA GLY A 173 7.12 -22.27 3.74
C GLY A 173 8.12 -21.27 3.17
N ASP A 174 7.87 -20.73 1.98
CA ASP A 174 8.77 -19.74 1.36
C ASP A 174 8.26 -18.29 1.57
N LEU A 175 6.94 -18.04 1.64
CA LEU A 175 6.41 -16.65 1.72
C LEU A 175 5.78 -16.25 3.06
N VAL A 176 5.18 -17.17 3.81
CA VAL A 176 4.33 -16.81 4.97
C VAL A 176 4.96 -17.16 6.33
N HIS A 177 5.56 -18.34 6.47
CA HIS A 177 6.10 -18.80 7.75
C HIS A 177 7.60 -19.09 7.65
N ALA A 178 8.38 -18.55 8.58
CA ALA A 178 9.80 -18.86 8.71
C ALA A 178 10.08 -20.29 9.24
N ASP A 179 9.10 -20.95 9.86
CA ASP A 179 9.22 -22.29 10.43
C ASP A 179 7.97 -23.14 10.12
N PRO A 180 7.82 -23.61 8.87
CA PRO A 180 6.66 -24.40 8.45
C PRO A 180 6.61 -25.76 9.18
N LYS A 181 5.39 -26.27 9.42
CA LYS A 181 5.14 -27.53 10.13
C LYS A 181 4.33 -28.52 9.27
N GLY A 182 4.43 -29.81 9.59
CA GLY A 182 3.64 -30.87 8.94
C GLY A 182 4.01 -31.04 7.46
N GLU A 183 3.02 -31.26 6.60
CA GLU A 183 3.23 -31.43 5.14
C GLU A 183 4.00 -30.26 4.51
N LYS A 184 3.80 -29.05 5.02
CA LYS A 184 4.53 -27.85 4.53
C LYS A 184 6.03 -27.97 4.80
N ALA A 185 6.42 -28.53 5.94
CA ALA A 185 7.82 -28.80 6.25
C ALA A 185 8.40 -29.90 5.36
N GLU A 186 7.61 -30.93 5.03
CA GLU A 186 8.01 -31.98 4.10
C GLU A 186 8.24 -31.43 2.68
N ALA A 187 7.40 -30.50 2.22
CA ALA A 187 7.60 -29.82 0.94
C ALA A 187 8.94 -29.05 0.88
N MET A 188 9.43 -28.53 2.02
CA MET A 188 10.71 -27.82 2.09
C MET A 188 11.93 -28.69 1.75
N LYS A 189 11.78 -30.03 1.73
CA LYS A 189 12.84 -30.96 1.33
C LYS A 189 13.04 -31.00 -0.20
N LEU A 190 12.05 -30.57 -0.98
CA LEU A 190 12.16 -30.45 -2.44
C LEU A 190 12.99 -29.21 -2.82
N PRO A 191 13.56 -29.13 -4.02
CA PRO A 191 14.17 -27.90 -4.51
C PRO A 191 13.17 -26.74 -4.56
N TYR A 192 13.63 -25.50 -4.32
CA TYR A 192 12.79 -24.30 -4.40
C TYR A 192 12.05 -24.21 -5.74
N ARG A 193 12.74 -24.52 -6.84
CA ARG A 193 12.18 -24.49 -8.19
C ARG A 193 10.98 -25.41 -8.35
N GLU A 194 11.03 -26.61 -7.79
CA GLU A 194 9.92 -27.58 -7.81
C GLU A 194 8.71 -27.05 -7.03
N ARG A 195 8.98 -26.47 -5.85
CA ARG A 195 7.95 -25.82 -5.03
C ARG A 195 7.25 -24.68 -5.77
N PHE A 196 8.04 -23.81 -6.39
CA PHE A 196 7.55 -22.71 -7.21
C PHE A 196 6.75 -23.21 -8.42
N PHE A 197 7.24 -24.24 -9.13
CA PHE A 197 6.55 -24.83 -10.27
C PHE A 197 5.16 -25.37 -9.91
N ALA A 198 5.06 -26.12 -8.82
CA ALA A 198 3.79 -26.64 -8.32
C ALA A 198 2.82 -25.51 -7.91
N ALA A 199 3.33 -24.44 -7.31
CA ALA A 199 2.54 -23.29 -6.91
C ALA A 199 1.91 -22.55 -8.10
N ILE A 200 2.64 -22.45 -9.23
CA ILE A 200 2.19 -21.75 -10.44
C ILE A 200 0.83 -22.25 -10.92
N SER A 201 0.68 -23.57 -11.05
CA SER A 201 -0.59 -24.19 -11.47
C SER A 201 -1.73 -23.86 -10.49
N LEU A 202 -1.47 -24.12 -9.21
CA LEU A 202 -2.45 -23.96 -8.13
C LEU A 202 -3.00 -22.53 -8.05
N PHE A 203 -2.13 -21.53 -7.93
CA PHE A 203 -2.58 -20.15 -7.71
C PHE A 203 -3.07 -19.47 -8.99
N SER A 204 -2.59 -19.90 -10.17
CA SER A 204 -3.15 -19.44 -11.45
C SER A 204 -4.57 -19.97 -11.65
N MET A 205 -4.81 -21.27 -11.39
CA MET A 205 -6.16 -21.82 -11.47
C MET A 205 -7.10 -21.20 -10.43
N LEU A 206 -6.60 -20.92 -9.22
CA LEU A 206 -7.38 -20.22 -8.21
C LEU A 206 -7.77 -18.80 -8.67
N ALA A 207 -6.87 -18.06 -9.32
CA ALA A 207 -7.18 -16.76 -9.89
C ALA A 207 -8.29 -16.85 -10.95
N VAL A 208 -8.21 -17.84 -11.85
CA VAL A 208 -9.25 -18.11 -12.86
C VAL A 208 -10.61 -18.40 -12.21
N ILE A 209 -10.65 -19.22 -11.16
CA ILE A 209 -11.87 -19.53 -10.41
C ILE A 209 -12.46 -18.27 -9.77
N ILE A 210 -11.63 -17.45 -9.12
CA ILE A 210 -12.09 -16.21 -8.45
C ILE A 210 -12.71 -15.24 -9.45
N VAL A 211 -12.07 -15.01 -10.59
CA VAL A 211 -12.56 -14.08 -11.63
C VAL A 211 -13.84 -14.63 -12.28
N ARG A 212 -13.89 -15.94 -12.56
CA ARG A 212 -15.12 -16.59 -13.07
C ARG A 212 -16.26 -16.42 -12.07
N LEU A 213 -16.01 -16.65 -10.78
CA LEU A 213 -17.00 -16.51 -9.73
C LEU A 213 -17.45 -15.07 -9.52
N LEU A 214 -16.55 -14.08 -9.67
CA LEU A 214 -16.92 -12.66 -9.68
C LEU A 214 -17.91 -12.34 -10.79
N GLY A 215 -17.70 -12.87 -12.00
CA GLY A 215 -18.64 -12.76 -13.10
C GLY A 215 -20.02 -13.34 -12.76
N ILE A 216 -20.04 -14.55 -12.18
CA ILE A 216 -21.28 -15.21 -11.74
C ILE A 216 -21.99 -14.38 -10.66
N VAL A 217 -21.30 -13.95 -9.61
CA VAL A 217 -21.89 -13.14 -8.53
C VAL A 217 -22.44 -11.81 -9.06
N THR A 218 -21.72 -11.15 -9.97
CA THR A 218 -22.14 -9.89 -10.57
C THR A 218 -23.43 -10.06 -11.37
N ASP A 219 -23.51 -11.11 -12.19
CA ASP A 219 -24.68 -11.41 -12.99
C ASP A 219 -25.88 -11.85 -12.13
N LEU A 220 -25.67 -12.73 -11.14
CA LEU A 220 -26.71 -13.16 -10.22
C LEU A 220 -27.24 -11.99 -9.37
N ASN A 221 -26.37 -11.09 -8.90
CA ASN A 221 -26.81 -9.91 -8.16
C ASN A 221 -27.72 -9.02 -9.02
N LYS A 222 -27.40 -8.84 -10.31
CA LYS A 222 -28.22 -8.05 -11.25
C LYS A 222 -29.58 -8.72 -11.52
N ARG A 223 -29.61 -10.04 -11.74
CA ARG A 223 -30.82 -10.77 -12.14
C ARG A 223 -31.75 -11.10 -10.96
N PHE A 224 -31.19 -11.46 -9.81
CA PHE A 224 -31.94 -11.92 -8.63
C PHE A 224 -32.01 -10.91 -7.50
N GLY A 225 -31.33 -9.75 -7.65
CA GLY A 225 -31.38 -8.67 -6.69
C GLY A 225 -30.88 -9.08 -5.32
N PHE A 226 -29.71 -9.72 -5.22
CA PHE A 226 -29.13 -10.11 -3.93
C PHE A 226 -29.03 -8.91 -2.97
N GLY A 227 -28.78 -7.71 -3.49
CA GLY A 227 -28.69 -6.49 -2.67
C GLY A 227 -27.31 -6.31 -2.06
N ILE A 228 -26.27 -6.80 -2.72
CA ILE A 228 -24.89 -6.47 -2.37
C ILE A 228 -24.70 -4.95 -2.57
N ASP A 229 -24.03 -4.28 -1.62
CA ASP A 229 -23.83 -2.82 -1.59
C ASP A 229 -23.08 -2.33 -2.83
N ALA A 230 -23.69 -1.40 -3.59
CA ALA A 230 -23.16 -0.82 -4.84
C ALA A 230 -21.72 -0.28 -4.69
N LYS A 231 -21.36 0.19 -3.49
CA LYS A 231 -20.00 0.65 -3.21
C LYS A 231 -18.94 -0.45 -3.41
N ALA A 232 -19.28 -1.73 -3.29
CA ALA A 232 -18.33 -2.82 -3.50
C ALA A 232 -17.77 -2.86 -4.94
N TRP A 233 -18.52 -2.38 -5.93
CA TRP A 233 -18.11 -2.31 -7.33
C TRP A 233 -17.44 -0.99 -7.70
N GLU A 234 -17.54 0.02 -6.83
CA GLU A 234 -16.96 1.36 -7.02
C GLU A 234 -15.68 1.53 -6.20
N GLU A 235 -15.52 0.77 -5.10
CA GLU A 235 -14.35 0.87 -4.21
C GLU A 235 -13.05 0.75 -5.03
N GLN A 236 -12.10 1.64 -4.74
CA GLN A 236 -10.79 1.64 -5.36
C GLN A 236 -10.04 0.36 -4.98
N VAL A 237 -9.59 -0.37 -6.00
CA VAL A 237 -8.89 -1.66 -5.84
C VAL A 237 -7.46 -1.63 -6.36
N ILE A 238 -7.10 -0.58 -7.09
CA ILE A 238 -5.75 -0.29 -7.60
C ILE A 238 -5.47 1.20 -7.42
N LEU A 239 -4.21 1.54 -7.15
CA LEU A 239 -3.72 2.90 -7.26
C LEU A 239 -3.40 3.19 -8.73
N THR A 240 -3.69 4.40 -9.16
CA THR A 240 -3.38 4.96 -10.47
C THR A 240 -2.70 6.32 -10.28
N ASP A 241 -1.94 6.77 -11.27
CA ASP A 241 -1.24 8.07 -11.22
C ASP A 241 -2.19 9.28 -11.07
N GLN A 242 -3.50 9.08 -11.21
CA GLN A 242 -4.52 10.13 -10.99
C GLN A 242 -4.95 10.25 -9.53
N ASP A 243 -4.51 9.33 -8.66
CA ASP A 243 -4.89 9.26 -7.24
C ASP A 243 -3.93 10.05 -6.31
N ASP A 244 -2.99 10.82 -6.88
CA ASP A 244 -1.87 11.46 -6.17
C ASP A 244 -2.22 12.81 -5.49
N GLU A 245 -3.42 13.36 -5.70
CA GLU A 245 -3.77 14.69 -5.19
C GLU A 245 -4.62 14.64 -3.91
N ILE A 246 -3.96 14.84 -2.77
CA ILE A 246 -4.62 15.14 -1.49
C ILE A 246 -4.59 16.67 -1.29
N VAL A 247 -5.76 17.31 -1.35
CA VAL A 247 -5.90 18.72 -0.95
C VAL A 247 -5.99 18.79 0.57
N SER A 248 -4.86 19.07 1.24
CA SER A 248 -4.83 19.31 2.68
C SER A 248 -4.93 20.81 2.98
N GLN A 249 -5.84 21.18 3.88
CA GLN A 249 -5.94 22.56 4.39
C GLN A 249 -4.88 22.87 5.45
N LYS A 250 -4.40 21.84 6.17
CA LYS A 250 -3.45 21.98 7.28
C LYS A 250 -2.57 20.75 7.38
N MET A 251 -1.26 20.95 7.38
CA MET A 251 -0.28 19.88 7.58
C MET A 251 0.56 20.21 8.80
N VAL A 252 0.80 19.22 9.65
CA VAL A 252 1.60 19.39 10.88
C VAL A 252 2.68 18.32 10.90
N LEU A 253 3.93 18.72 11.07
CA LEU A 253 5.01 17.81 11.41
C LEU A 253 5.15 17.75 12.92
N LEU A 254 5.23 16.52 13.45
CA LEU A 254 5.47 16.26 14.86
C LEU A 254 6.84 15.63 15.05
N PRO A 255 7.49 15.83 16.22
CA PRO A 255 8.67 15.07 16.59
C PRO A 255 8.41 13.57 16.51
N TYR A 256 9.43 12.83 16.10
CA TYR A 256 9.42 11.36 16.15
C TYR A 256 9.09 10.90 17.59
N ASP A 257 8.27 9.86 17.72
CA ASP A 257 7.70 9.34 18.98
C ASP A 257 6.61 10.18 19.68
N THR A 258 6.12 11.27 19.06
CA THR A 258 4.96 12.00 19.62
C THR A 258 3.72 11.11 19.64
N LYS A 259 3.10 10.96 20.81
CA LYS A 259 1.82 10.25 20.95
C LYS A 259 0.68 11.21 20.65
N LEU A 260 -0.18 10.81 19.70
CA LEU A 260 -1.39 11.54 19.37
C LEU A 260 -2.58 10.86 20.05
N ASP A 261 -3.11 11.50 21.09
CA ASP A 261 -4.34 11.05 21.73
C ASP A 261 -5.56 11.40 20.84
N GLU A 262 -6.58 10.56 20.90
CA GLU A 262 -7.78 10.72 20.07
C GLU A 262 -8.48 12.06 20.36
N GLY A 263 -8.77 12.82 19.30
CA GLY A 263 -9.46 14.12 19.40
C GLY A 263 -8.57 15.33 19.72
N VAL A 264 -7.26 15.15 19.92
CA VAL A 264 -6.32 16.28 20.11
C VAL A 264 -5.90 16.87 18.77
N ASP A 265 -5.95 18.21 18.62
CA ASP A 265 -5.41 18.89 17.43
C ASP A 265 -3.87 18.78 17.43
N PRO A 266 -3.25 18.10 16.44
CA PRO A 266 -1.80 17.91 16.37
C PRO A 266 -1.00 19.21 16.48
N SER A 267 -1.53 20.34 15.98
CA SER A 267 -0.83 21.63 16.00
C SER A 267 -0.64 22.23 17.39
N THR A 268 -1.35 21.70 18.39
CA THR A 268 -1.26 22.15 19.79
C THR A 268 -0.18 21.41 20.56
N LEU A 269 0.42 20.37 19.97
CA LEU A 269 1.40 19.54 20.65
C LEU A 269 2.77 20.22 20.71
N PRO A 270 3.57 19.97 21.77
CA PRO A 270 4.93 20.49 21.87
C PRO A 270 5.79 20.05 20.68
N GLY A 271 6.47 21.01 20.04
CA GLY A 271 7.32 20.75 18.88
C GLY A 271 6.58 20.56 17.56
N ALA A 272 5.26 20.78 17.54
CA ALA A 272 4.49 20.81 16.30
C ALA A 272 4.96 21.94 15.37
N VAL A 273 5.21 21.60 14.11
CA VAL A 273 5.58 22.54 13.06
C VAL A 273 4.45 22.63 12.05
N ASP A 274 4.01 23.84 11.72
CA ASP A 274 3.04 24.10 10.66
C ASP A 274 3.69 23.83 9.29
N ALA A 275 3.43 22.66 8.74
CA ALA A 275 3.96 22.24 7.45
C ALA A 275 3.15 22.77 6.26
N THR A 276 2.06 23.51 6.50
CA THR A 276 1.41 24.32 5.47
C THR A 276 2.24 25.57 5.15
N SER A 277 3.05 26.04 6.11
CA SER A 277 4.06 27.07 5.86
C SER A 277 5.29 26.46 5.18
N LEU A 278 5.64 26.94 3.98
CA LEU A 278 6.82 26.44 3.26
C LEU A 278 8.11 26.74 4.02
N THR A 279 8.16 27.90 4.68
CA THR A 279 9.26 28.37 5.51
C THR A 279 9.44 27.46 6.71
N GLU A 280 8.38 27.23 7.50
CA GLU A 280 8.47 26.36 8.69
C GLU A 280 8.75 24.90 8.29
N PHE A 281 8.07 24.40 7.25
CA PHE A 281 8.31 23.05 6.73
C PHE A 281 9.78 22.85 6.37
N ARG A 282 10.35 23.74 5.54
CA ARG A 282 11.75 23.61 5.12
C ARG A 282 12.73 23.80 6.26
N ARG A 283 12.48 24.69 7.22
CA ARG A 283 13.31 24.80 8.43
C ARG A 283 13.34 23.50 9.22
N ALA A 284 12.21 22.80 9.31
CA ALA A 284 12.12 21.55 10.04
C ALA A 284 12.82 20.37 9.32
N ILE A 285 12.64 20.26 7.99
CA ILE A 285 13.20 19.12 7.22
C ILE A 285 14.62 19.36 6.67
N GLN A 286 15.03 20.63 6.56
CA GLN A 286 16.33 21.08 6.02
C GLN A 286 16.87 22.22 6.89
N PRO A 287 17.29 21.96 8.15
CA PRO A 287 17.73 23.01 9.07
C PRO A 287 18.89 23.87 8.53
N GLU A 288 19.70 23.34 7.62
CA GLU A 288 20.79 24.06 6.96
C GLU A 288 20.33 25.21 6.07
N CYS A 289 19.06 25.23 5.66
CA CYS A 289 18.48 26.34 4.90
C CYS A 289 17.82 27.40 5.80
N ALA A 290 17.81 27.21 7.13
CA ALA A 290 17.18 28.13 8.06
C ALA A 290 17.94 29.46 8.14
N ALA A 291 17.19 30.56 8.15
CA ALA A 291 17.69 31.91 8.36
C ALA A 291 16.69 32.71 9.19
N ASP A 292 17.12 33.78 9.84
CA ASP A 292 16.22 34.64 10.60
C ASP A 292 16.25 36.06 10.03
N ALA A 293 15.07 36.66 9.90
CA ALA A 293 14.88 37.99 9.35
C ALA A 293 14.47 38.95 10.47
N PHE A 294 15.32 39.94 10.73
CA PHE A 294 15.09 40.99 11.72
C PHE A 294 14.71 42.27 10.99
N PHE A 295 13.54 42.80 11.29
CA PHE A 295 13.03 44.05 10.76
C PHE A 295 13.33 45.17 11.76
N LEU A 296 13.94 46.26 11.30
CA LEU A 296 14.43 47.33 12.16
C LEU A 296 13.88 48.70 11.78
N HIS A 297 13.63 49.53 12.78
CA HIS A 297 13.35 50.96 12.67
C HIS A 297 14.27 51.71 13.62
N GLU A 298 14.98 52.73 13.13
CA GLU A 298 15.92 53.52 13.95
C GLU A 298 16.95 52.68 14.75
N LYS A 299 17.34 51.51 14.19
CA LYS A 299 18.23 50.48 14.79
C LYS A 299 17.62 49.60 15.88
N GLU A 300 16.35 49.79 16.23
CA GLU A 300 15.62 48.89 17.10
C GLU A 300 14.94 47.78 16.28
N THR A 301 14.94 46.55 16.80
CA THR A 301 14.24 45.43 16.15
C THR A 301 12.75 45.53 16.47
N ILE A 302 11.92 45.71 15.44
CA ILE A 302 10.47 45.82 15.56
C ILE A 302 9.73 44.54 15.15
N GLY A 303 10.45 43.57 14.57
CA GLY A 303 9.92 42.26 14.26
C GLY A 303 11.00 41.24 13.92
N GLU A 304 10.76 39.99 14.32
CA GLU A 304 11.61 38.83 14.02
C GLU A 304 10.76 37.77 13.34
N PHE A 305 11.23 37.27 12.21
CA PHE A 305 10.53 36.29 11.41
C PHE A 305 11.47 35.19 10.98
N HIS A 306 10.98 33.96 11.03
CA HIS A 306 11.65 32.84 10.39
C HIS A 306 11.74 33.06 8.88
N ALA A 307 12.88 32.66 8.34
CA ALA A 307 13.16 32.67 6.92
C ALA A 307 13.86 31.36 6.52
N ILE A 308 13.90 31.15 5.21
CA ILE A 308 14.73 30.14 4.57
C ILE A 308 15.57 30.81 3.49
N TYR A 309 16.76 30.27 3.24
CA TYR A 309 17.62 30.77 2.19
C TYR A 309 18.13 29.65 1.28
N SER A 310 18.51 30.04 0.06
CA SER A 310 19.25 29.18 -0.85
C SER A 310 20.24 30.00 -1.64
N TRP A 311 21.38 29.41 -1.98
CA TRP A 311 22.42 30.05 -2.78
C TRP A 311 22.62 29.26 -4.07
N LYS A 312 22.32 29.86 -5.22
CA LYS A 312 22.51 29.23 -6.53
C LYS A 312 23.08 30.24 -7.53
N ASN A 313 24.12 29.85 -8.26
CA ASN A 313 24.72 30.65 -9.34
C ASN A 313 25.08 32.10 -8.93
N GLY A 314 25.55 32.28 -7.69
CA GLY A 314 25.89 33.62 -7.18
C GLY A 314 24.68 34.46 -6.72
N ILE A 315 23.48 33.91 -6.75
CA ILE A 315 22.27 34.57 -6.24
C ILE A 315 21.89 33.93 -4.90
N LEU A 316 21.83 34.76 -3.86
CA LEU A 316 21.27 34.40 -2.56
C LEU A 316 19.77 34.76 -2.58
N THR A 317 18.92 33.76 -2.50
CA THR A 317 17.46 33.93 -2.41
C THR A 317 17.01 33.65 -0.98
N VAL A 318 16.25 34.55 -0.39
CA VAL A 318 15.69 34.44 0.95
C VAL A 318 14.18 34.58 0.88
N LEU A 319 13.45 33.62 1.43
CA LEU A 319 12.00 33.70 1.63
C LEU A 319 11.72 33.91 3.11
N VAL A 320 11.06 35.02 3.45
CA VAL A 320 10.74 35.40 4.83
C VAL A 320 9.26 35.16 5.08
N ALA A 321 8.95 34.32 6.07
CA ALA A 321 7.59 34.02 6.54
C ALA A 321 6.59 33.75 5.39
N ASP A 322 7.02 33.02 4.37
CA ASP A 322 6.27 32.73 3.12
C ASP A 322 5.80 33.94 2.31
N ALA A 323 6.19 35.15 2.69
CA ALA A 323 5.57 36.39 2.23
C ALA A 323 6.51 37.25 1.40
N LEU A 324 7.76 37.46 1.85
CA LEU A 324 8.71 38.36 1.21
C LEU A 324 9.86 37.56 0.61
N LEU A 325 10.07 37.68 -0.70
CA LEU A 325 11.18 37.12 -1.43
C LEU A 325 12.24 38.21 -1.66
N LEU A 326 13.46 37.96 -1.20
CA LEU A 326 14.62 38.81 -1.42
C LEU A 326 15.66 38.05 -2.25
N GLU A 327 16.17 38.66 -3.30
CA GLU A 327 17.20 38.07 -4.16
C GLU A 327 18.40 39.01 -4.22
N PHE A 328 19.53 38.55 -3.68
CA PHE A 328 20.80 39.28 -3.69
C PHE A 328 21.70 38.69 -4.78
N ASP A 329 21.88 39.40 -5.88
CA ASP A 329 22.71 38.98 -7.01
C ASP A 329 24.17 39.42 -6.81
N THR A 330 25.00 38.50 -6.31
CA THR A 330 26.42 38.78 -6.05
C THR A 330 27.30 38.79 -7.30
N THR A 331 26.73 38.44 -8.46
CA THR A 331 27.43 38.43 -9.76
C THR A 331 27.40 39.79 -10.44
N LYS A 332 26.35 40.58 -10.20
CA LYS A 332 26.21 41.95 -10.68
C LYS A 332 26.69 42.92 -9.61
N LYS A 333 27.97 43.29 -9.67
CA LYS A 333 28.54 44.32 -8.82
C LYS A 333 28.41 45.71 -9.45
N HIS A 334 27.92 46.67 -8.68
CA HIS A 334 28.13 48.10 -8.95
C HIS A 334 28.93 48.69 -7.78
N GLY A 335 30.26 48.70 -7.89
CA GLY A 335 31.13 49.08 -6.77
C GLY A 335 31.09 48.08 -5.61
N ALA A 336 30.80 48.56 -4.39
CA ALA A 336 30.69 47.75 -3.17
C ALA A 336 29.27 47.21 -2.90
N GLU A 337 28.29 47.58 -3.73
CA GLU A 337 26.88 47.25 -3.53
C GLU A 337 26.45 46.06 -4.41
N VAL A 338 25.67 45.18 -3.80
CA VAL A 338 25.07 43.99 -4.43
C VAL A 338 23.69 44.39 -4.93
N TYR A 339 23.32 43.98 -6.15
CA TYR A 339 21.97 44.21 -6.66
C TYR A 339 20.96 43.38 -5.86
N VAL A 340 19.92 44.03 -5.32
CA VAL A 340 18.87 43.36 -4.53
C VAL A 340 17.51 43.59 -5.17
N ASN A 341 16.80 42.49 -5.45
CA ASN A 341 15.41 42.49 -5.87
C ASN A 341 14.51 42.06 -4.70
N SER A 342 13.34 42.68 -4.55
CA SER A 342 12.37 42.30 -3.53
C SER A 342 10.97 42.20 -4.13
N SER A 343 10.22 41.19 -3.70
CA SER A 343 8.83 40.99 -4.14
C SER A 343 8.02 40.25 -3.08
N PHE A 344 6.71 40.47 -3.07
CA PHE A 344 5.79 39.67 -2.26
C PHE A 344 5.35 38.42 -3.02
N THR A 345 5.18 37.32 -2.30
CA THR A 345 4.64 36.08 -2.87
C THR A 345 3.13 36.18 -3.11
N PRO A 346 2.52 35.25 -3.88
CA PRO A 346 1.07 35.16 -4.02
C PRO A 346 0.32 34.75 -2.74
N ASN A 347 1.01 34.41 -1.64
CA ASN A 347 0.36 33.98 -0.40
C ASN A 347 -0.22 35.18 0.36
N ALA A 348 -1.47 35.53 0.06
CA ALA A 348 -2.15 36.71 0.60
C ALA A 348 -2.19 36.75 2.15
N GLU A 349 -2.36 35.60 2.80
CA GLU A 349 -2.39 35.52 4.27
C GLU A 349 -1.02 35.77 4.89
N ALA A 350 0.03 35.18 4.33
CA ALA A 350 1.40 35.43 4.74
C ALA A 350 1.78 36.91 4.56
N VAL A 351 1.45 37.48 3.40
CA VAL A 351 1.69 38.91 3.12
C VAL A 351 0.94 39.81 4.10
N LYS A 352 -0.33 39.52 4.39
CA LYS A 352 -1.14 40.28 5.35
C LYS A 352 -0.52 40.27 6.76
N ARG A 353 0.11 39.16 7.18
CA ARG A 353 0.81 39.05 8.46
C ARG A 353 2.10 39.85 8.50
N LEU A 354 2.91 39.81 7.44
CA LEU A 354 4.23 40.44 7.41
C LEU A 354 4.20 41.94 7.10
N LEU A 355 3.29 42.38 6.21
CA LEU A 355 3.25 43.73 5.64
C LEU A 355 3.22 44.89 6.66
N PRO A 356 2.48 44.80 7.79
CA PRO A 356 2.50 45.87 8.79
C PRO A 356 3.89 46.13 9.38
N THR A 357 4.71 45.09 9.56
CA THR A 357 6.08 45.23 10.03
C THR A 357 6.97 45.81 8.95
N VAL A 358 6.87 45.30 7.71
CA VAL A 358 7.65 45.82 6.57
C VAL A 358 7.46 47.33 6.42
N ARG A 359 6.22 47.83 6.51
CA ARG A 359 5.89 49.26 6.35
C ARG A 359 6.47 50.16 7.43
N LYS A 360 6.72 49.64 8.62
CA LYS A 360 7.27 50.38 9.76
C LYS A 360 8.79 50.29 9.85
N SER A 361 9.41 49.45 9.01
CA SER A 361 10.84 49.17 9.08
C SER A 361 11.60 50.01 8.05
N ASP A 362 12.78 50.47 8.43
CA ASP A 362 13.70 51.16 7.53
C ASP A 362 14.63 50.16 6.83
N LEU A 363 14.84 48.99 7.44
CA LEU A 363 15.69 47.94 6.90
C LEU A 363 15.29 46.56 7.42
N VAL A 364 15.63 45.54 6.64
CA VAL A 364 15.62 44.15 7.08
C VAL A 364 17.04 43.58 7.07
N ARG A 365 17.41 42.92 8.16
CA ARG A 365 18.68 42.20 8.33
C ARG A 365 18.40 40.71 8.35
N ILE A 366 18.90 40.01 7.35
CA ILE A 366 18.87 38.54 7.28
C ILE A 366 20.13 38.00 7.92
N VAL A 367 19.95 37.03 8.82
CA VAL A 367 21.02 36.29 9.48
C VAL A 367 20.97 34.86 8.97
N THR A 368 22.01 34.45 8.25
CA THR A 368 22.18 33.07 7.78
C THR A 368 23.36 32.44 8.52
N PRO A 369 23.21 31.22 9.07
CA PRO A 369 24.34 30.49 9.62
C PRO A 369 25.38 30.21 8.53
N TYR A 370 26.63 30.52 8.82
CA TYR A 370 27.78 30.30 7.95
C TYR A 370 28.84 29.48 8.72
N ARG A 371 29.76 28.83 7.98
CA ARG A 371 30.73 27.86 8.51
C ARG A 371 31.37 28.28 9.85
N ASP A 372 31.65 27.29 10.68
CA ASP A 372 32.36 27.43 11.98
C ASP A 372 31.68 28.40 12.96
N GLY A 373 30.35 28.37 13.03
CA GLY A 373 29.56 29.17 13.99
C GLY A 373 29.55 30.66 13.71
N LYS A 374 29.95 31.10 12.51
CA LYS A 374 29.88 32.50 12.09
C LYS A 374 28.55 32.77 11.40
N ASN A 375 28.02 33.98 11.50
CA ASN A 375 26.83 34.37 10.76
C ASN A 375 27.22 35.23 9.55
N LEU A 376 26.57 34.98 8.42
CA LEU A 376 26.55 35.89 7.28
C LEU A 376 25.32 36.79 7.40
N TYR A 377 25.53 38.09 7.18
CA TYR A 377 24.50 39.11 7.29
C TYR A 377 24.21 39.68 5.90
N ALA A 378 22.96 39.63 5.47
CA ALA A 378 22.49 40.39 4.31
C ALA A 378 21.57 41.51 4.81
N ILE A 379 21.84 42.75 4.38
CA ILE A 379 21.08 43.93 4.80
C ILE A 379 20.40 44.49 3.57
N TYR A 380 19.09 44.69 3.67
CA TYR A 380 18.29 45.30 2.61
C TYR A 380 17.55 46.52 3.19
N PRO A 381 17.86 47.75 2.71
CA PRO A 381 17.07 48.92 3.03
C PRO A 381 15.66 48.76 2.47
N LEU A 382 14.65 49.01 3.31
CA LEU A 382 13.26 49.07 2.89
C LEU A 382 12.97 50.53 2.57
N ALA A 383 12.42 50.79 1.39
CA ALA A 383 11.99 52.15 1.07
C ALA A 383 10.88 52.53 2.06
N MET A 384 11.15 53.49 2.96
CA MET A 384 10.08 54.15 3.69
C MET A 384 9.12 54.70 2.63
N ALA A 385 7.85 54.33 2.71
CA ALA A 385 6.83 55.02 1.94
C ALA A 385 6.80 56.48 2.44
N ALA A 386 7.54 57.35 1.76
CA ALA A 386 7.44 58.78 1.92
C ALA A 386 6.14 59.24 1.26
N ASP A 387 5.01 58.95 1.91
CA ASP A 387 3.74 59.61 1.63
C ASP A 387 3.06 59.88 2.98
N ASP A 388 2.53 61.10 3.12
CA ASP A 388 1.84 61.71 4.27
C ASP A 388 2.64 62.61 5.26
N MET A 389 3.65 63.34 4.77
CA MET A 389 3.94 64.68 5.33
C MET A 389 3.99 65.74 4.24
N LYS A 390 2.82 66.21 3.79
CA LYS A 390 2.69 67.60 3.34
C LYS A 390 2.12 68.41 4.50
N PRO A 391 2.81 69.46 4.99
CA PRO A 391 2.19 70.40 5.91
C PRO A 391 1.14 71.17 5.13
N ASP A 392 -0.06 71.18 5.67
CA ASP A 392 -1.15 72.05 5.26
C ASP A 392 -0.62 73.50 5.29
N ARG A 393 -0.42 74.09 4.10
CA ARG A 393 -0.20 75.53 3.96
C ARG A 393 -1.57 76.12 3.67
N GLY A 394 -2.02 76.98 4.59
CA GLY A 394 -3.34 77.61 4.58
C GLY A 394 -3.60 78.57 3.43
#